data_AF-A0A2A9P235-F1
#
_entry.id   AF-A0A2A9P235-F1
#
_cell.length_a   1.000
_cell.length_b   1.000
_cell.length_c   1.000
_cell.angle_alpha   90.00
_cell.angle_beta   90.00
_cell.angle_gamma   90.00
#
_symmetry.space_group_name_H-M   'P 1'
#
loop_
_entity.id
_entity.type
_entity.pdbx_description
1 polymer ?
#
loop_
_entity_poly.entity_id
_entity_poly.type
_entity_poly.pdbx_seq_one_letter_code
_entity_poly.pdbx_strand_id
1 'polypeptide(L)' 'MIGSTGMMPTPISSSWKSTDDVQELRQRDAGLAIAATVPLRRLGRPDEVAGVVCMFAKTGYATGQEVVIGGGLK' A
#
# COMPACT_ATOMS: atom_id res chain seq x y z
N MET A 1 1.68 3.02 -1.83
CA MET A 1 0.78 4.02 -1.21
C MET A 1 0.55 3.62 0.25
N ILE A 2 0.67 4.56 1.19
CA ILE A 2 0.61 4.28 2.64
C ILE A 2 -0.74 4.73 3.19
N GLY A 3 -1.48 3.83 3.84
CA GLY A 3 -2.71 4.16 4.57
C GLY A 3 -2.39 4.87 5.90
N SER A 4 -3.37 5.52 6.52
CA SER A 4 -3.26 6.21 7.83
C SER A 4 -2.41 7.49 7.90
N THR A 5 -1.94 8.01 6.78
CA THR A 5 -1.22 9.30 6.69
C THR A 5 -2.15 10.53 6.69
N GLY A 6 -3.48 10.34 6.76
CA GLY A 6 -4.48 11.40 6.63
C GLY A 6 -4.68 11.91 5.19
N MET A 7 -3.79 11.54 4.27
CA MET A 7 -3.82 11.95 2.86
C MET A 7 -4.76 11.09 1.99
N MET A 8 -5.14 9.91 2.48
CA MET A 8 -6.12 9.02 1.84
C MET A 8 -7.09 8.49 2.89
N PRO A 9 -8.41 8.46 2.61
CA PRO A 9 -9.39 7.89 3.51
C PRO A 9 -9.07 6.42 3.75
N THR A 10 -9.04 6.02 5.01
CA THR A 10 -8.87 4.61 5.39
C THR A 10 -10.01 3.78 4.81
N PRO A 11 -9.73 2.60 4.23
CA PRO A 11 -10.76 1.72 3.72
C PRO A 11 -11.78 1.41 4.80
N ILE A 12 -13.05 1.59 4.48
CA ILE A 12 -14.20 1.33 5.36
C ILE A 12 -14.43 -0.18 5.48
N SER A 13 -14.09 -0.95 4.44
CA SER A 13 -14.13 -2.41 4.48
C SER A 13 -12.82 -3.07 4.05
N SER A 14 -12.57 -4.28 4.55
CA SER A 14 -11.37 -5.08 4.25
C SER A 14 -11.62 -6.21 3.24
N SER A 15 -12.83 -6.28 2.68
CA SER A 15 -13.27 -7.36 1.80
C SER A 15 -13.90 -6.80 0.54
N TRP A 16 -13.42 -7.25 -0.60
CA TRP A 16 -13.90 -6.88 -1.94
C TRP A 16 -14.06 -8.16 -2.76
N LYS A 17 -15.06 -8.21 -3.65
CA LYS A 17 -15.27 -9.34 -4.58
C LYS A 17 -14.83 -8.94 -5.99
N SER A 18 -14.27 -9.89 -6.74
CA SER A 18 -13.74 -9.66 -8.09
C SER A 18 -14.74 -9.11 -9.11
N THR A 19 -16.04 -9.20 -8.80
CA THR A 19 -17.16 -8.76 -9.62
C THR A 19 -17.68 -7.37 -9.27
N ASP A 20 -17.13 -6.71 -8.24
CA ASP A 20 -17.64 -5.40 -7.82
C ASP A 20 -17.13 -4.27 -8.74
N ASP A 21 -18.03 -3.37 -9.14
CA ASP A 21 -17.74 -2.28 -10.06
C ASP A 21 -16.77 -1.25 -9.44
N VAL A 22 -15.56 -1.17 -10.01
CA VAL A 22 -14.45 -0.34 -9.52
C VAL A 22 -14.80 1.15 -9.50
N GLN A 23 -15.70 1.60 -10.38
CA GLN A 23 -16.16 2.99 -10.42
C GLN A 23 -17.09 3.34 -9.24
N GLU A 24 -17.98 2.43 -8.85
CA GLU A 24 -18.87 2.63 -7.70
C GLU A 24 -18.09 2.54 -6.37
N LEU A 25 -17.11 1.63 -6.31
CA LEU A 25 -16.16 1.53 -5.20
C LEU A 25 -15.31 2.79 -5.02
N ARG A 26 -14.86 3.44 -6.10
CA ARG A 26 -14.09 4.70 -5.97
C ARG A 26 -14.89 5.82 -5.30
N GLN A 27 -16.21 5.87 -5.53
CA GLN A 27 -17.07 6.89 -4.94
C GLN A 27 -17.44 6.58 -3.49
N ARG A 28 -17.62 5.30 -3.15
CA ARG A 28 -17.97 4.86 -1.77
C ARG A 28 -16.75 4.74 -0.86
N ASP A 29 -15.65 4.22 -1.40
CA ASP A 29 -14.44 3.88 -0.66
C ASP A 29 -13.21 3.95 -1.59
N ALA A 30 -12.71 5.17 -1.79
CA ALA A 30 -11.52 5.42 -2.57
C ALA A 30 -10.29 4.62 -2.06
N GLY A 31 -10.22 4.36 -0.75
CA GLY A 31 -9.14 3.58 -0.14
C GLY A 31 -9.19 2.11 -0.57
N LEU A 32 -10.38 1.52 -0.58
CA LEU A 32 -10.58 0.13 -1.02
C LEU A 32 -10.37 -0.03 -2.52
N ALA A 33 -10.82 0.92 -3.33
CA ALA A 33 -10.61 0.89 -4.77
C ALA A 33 -9.12 0.86 -5.16
N ILE A 34 -8.27 1.56 -4.40
CA ILE A 34 -6.81 1.53 -4.59
C ILE A 34 -6.22 0.24 -4.01
N ALA A 35 -6.67 -0.20 -2.83
CA ALA A 35 -6.21 -1.46 -2.26
C ALA A 35 -6.46 -2.65 -3.22
N ALA A 36 -7.56 -2.63 -3.98
CA ALA A 36 -7.89 -3.67 -4.96
C ALA A 36 -6.90 -3.76 -6.15
N THR A 37 -6.21 -2.66 -6.50
CA THR A 37 -5.21 -2.68 -7.59
C THR A 37 -3.84 -3.19 -7.12
N VAL A 38 -3.57 -3.18 -5.81
CA VAL A 38 -2.34 -3.69 -5.22
C VAL A 38 -2.40 -5.22 -5.16
N PRO A 39 -1.37 -5.96 -5.61
CA PRO A 39 -1.34 -7.42 -5.48
C PRO A 39 -1.48 -7.93 -4.05
N LEU A 40 -0.94 -7.18 -3.07
CA LEU A 40 -1.09 -7.43 -1.64
C LEU A 40 -2.49 -7.10 -1.07
N ARG A 41 -3.39 -6.53 -1.89
CA ARG A 41 -4.80 -6.25 -1.58
C ARG A 41 -5.02 -5.42 -0.32
N ARG A 42 -4.04 -4.62 0.07
CA ARG A 42 -4.10 -3.73 1.23
C ARG A 42 -3.25 -2.49 0.99
N LEU A 43 -3.58 -1.42 1.71
CA LEU A 43 -2.70 -0.26 1.81
C LEU A 43 -1.52 -0.57 2.72
N GLY A 44 -0.35 -0.03 2.37
CA GLY A 44 0.86 -0.18 3.18
C GLY A 44 0.74 0.58 4.50
N ARG A 45 1.51 0.17 5.51
CA ARG A 45 1.63 0.84 6.81
C ARG A 45 2.98 1.57 6.92
N PRO A 46 3.07 2.68 7.66
CA PRO A 46 4.34 3.38 7.88
C PRO A 46 5.44 2.48 8.45
N ASP A 47 5.07 1.52 9.31
CA ASP A 47 6.00 0.57 9.93
C ASP A 47 6.76 -0.29 8.92
N GLU A 48 6.14 -0.61 7.78
CA GLU A 48 6.77 -1.39 6.71
C GLU A 48 7.91 -0.60 6.05
N VAL A 49 7.75 0.72 5.91
CA VAL A 49 8.80 1.61 5.41
C VAL A 49 9.91 1.73 6.45
N ALA A 50 9.55 1.93 7.73
CA ALA A 50 10.53 2.02 8.82
C ALA A 50 11.39 0.75 8.93
N GLY A 51 10.80 -0.44 8.71
CA GLY A 51 11.51 -1.71 8.71
C GLY A 51 12.57 -1.78 7.61
N VAL A 52 12.25 -1.37 6.39
CA VAL A 52 13.21 -1.33 5.27
C VAL A 52 14.31 -0.30 5.53
N VAL A 53 13.96 0.89 6.03
CA VAL A 53 14.97 1.90 6.41
C VAL A 53 15.93 1.35 7.47
N CYS A 54 15.41 0.68 8.50
CA CYS A 54 16.26 0.04 9.52
C CYS A 54 17.14 -1.07 8.96
N MET A 55 16.65 -1.83 7.97
CA MET A 55 17.44 -2.85 7.27
C MET A 55 18.59 -2.23 6.48
N PHE A 56 18.33 -1.15 5.73
CA PHE A 56 19.36 -0.39 5.01
C PHE A 56 20.40 0.22 5.95
N ALA A 57 19.96 0.83 7.06
CA ALA A 57 20.85 1.43 8.04
C ALA A 57 21.80 0.41 8.71
N LYS A 58 21.40 -0.87 8.77
CA LYS A 58 22.20 -1.95 9.36
C LYS A 58 23.08 -2.70 8.34
N THR A 59 22.76 -2.61 7.05
CA THR A 59 23.44 -3.41 6.02
C THR A 59 24.54 -2.58 5.35
N GLY A 60 25.81 -2.93 5.58
CA GLY A 60 26.95 -2.18 5.03
C GLY A 60 27.24 -2.38 3.54
N TYR A 61 26.52 -3.28 2.86
CA TYR A 61 26.79 -3.65 1.45
C TYR A 61 25.67 -3.26 0.48
N ALA A 62 24.60 -2.63 0.96
CA ALA A 62 23.49 -2.16 0.14
C ALA A 62 23.66 -0.65 -0.14
N THR A 63 24.25 -0.30 -1.29
CA THR A 63 24.47 1.10 -1.71
C THR A 63 24.05 1.32 -3.16
N GLY A 64 23.59 2.53 -3.48
CA GLY A 64 23.17 2.93 -4.83
C GLY A 64 21.89 2.23 -5.35
N GLN A 65 21.11 1.60 -4.48
CA GLN A 65 19.89 0.90 -4.84
C GLN A 65 18.64 1.74 -4.53
N GLU A 66 17.61 1.60 -5.35
CA GLU A 66 16.26 2.08 -5.08
C GLU A 66 15.35 0.90 -4.74
N VAL A 67 14.57 1.02 -3.65
CA VAL A 67 13.67 -0.04 -3.21
C VAL A 67 12.23 0.45 -3.22
N VAL A 68 11.40 -0.22 -4.03
CA VAL A 68 9.97 0.06 -4.14
C VAL A 68 9.19 -0.77 -3.13
N ILE A 69 8.65 -0.11 -2.11
CA ILE A 69 7.74 -0.74 -1.13
C ILE A 69 6.29 -0.59 -1.64
N GLY A 70 5.98 -1.36 -2.68
CA GLY A 70 4.74 -1.22 -3.46
C GLY A 70 3.68 -2.31 -3.22
N GLY A 71 3.94 -3.28 -2.35
CA GLY A 71 3.03 -4.41 -2.16
C GLY A 71 2.85 -5.29 -3.43
N GLY A 72 3.90 -5.42 -4.23
CA GLY A 72 3.90 -6.17 -5.48
C GLY A 72 3.54 -5.36 -6.73
N LEU A 73 3.24 -4.06 -6.57
CA LEU A 73 3.18 -3.14 -7.71
C LEU A 73 4.57 -3.02 -8.35
N LYS A 74 4.63 -3.14 -9.68
CA LYS A 74 5.77 -2.79 -10.52
C LYS A 74 5.48 -1.48 -11.22
#